data_AF-A0A7C4GSK2-F1
#
_entry.id   AF-A0A7C4GSK2-F1
#
_cell.length_a   1.000
_cell.length_b   1.000
_cell.length_c   1.000
_cell.angle_alpha   90.00
_cell.angle_beta   90.00
_cell.angle_gamma   90.00
#
_symmetry.space_group_name_H-M   'P 1'
#
loop_
_entity.id
_entity.type
_entity.pdbx_description
1 polymer ?
#
loop_
_entity_poly.entity_id
_entity_poly.type
_entity_poly.pdbx_seq_one_letter_code
_entity_poly.pdbx_strand_id
1 'polypeptide(L)'
;MKNKNKGSIFKYLTRREAEDILNAVKHDKYWKVDMENKDLIFVVALSRARVESRRGMYAKATYVKRVEVVKEAARFCRKWRVLLVDRRRMLAVSVLTWKAFNKIFSKGIGPLLSFMFSHDVLPPYINKYVLSKMLKYYNLEQVQSSPK
;
A
#
# COMPACT_ATOMS: atom_id res chain seq x y z
N MET A 1 -14.53 30.34 -9.76
CA MET A 1 -14.08 28.94 -9.98
C MET A 1 -14.72 28.02 -8.95
N LYS A 2 -15.60 27.09 -9.36
CA LYS A 2 -16.27 26.16 -8.43
C LYS A 2 -15.24 25.19 -7.84
N ASN A 3 -15.10 25.18 -6.52
CA ASN A 3 -14.20 24.31 -5.76
C ASN A 3 -14.63 22.84 -5.90
N LYS A 4 -14.15 22.15 -6.94
CA LYS A 4 -14.47 20.76 -7.33
C LYS A 4 -13.88 19.67 -6.40
N ASN A 5 -13.48 20.01 -5.17
CA ASN A 5 -12.72 19.12 -4.28
C ASN A 5 -13.51 18.51 -3.11
N LYS A 6 -14.85 18.59 -3.11
CA LYS A 6 -15.66 17.83 -2.14
C LYS A 6 -15.55 16.33 -2.43
N GLY A 7 -14.66 15.64 -1.71
CA GLY A 7 -14.44 14.18 -1.79
C GLY A 7 -13.06 13.73 -2.28
N SER A 8 -12.18 14.68 -2.59
CA SER A 8 -10.82 14.41 -3.08
C SER A 8 -9.90 13.93 -1.94
N ILE A 9 -9.11 12.87 -2.14
CA ILE A 9 -8.12 12.41 -1.14
C ILE A 9 -7.14 13.52 -0.75
N PHE A 10 -6.88 14.43 -1.69
CA PHE A 10 -5.96 15.56 -1.57
C PHE A 10 -6.35 16.54 -0.45
N LYS A 11 -7.62 16.59 -0.02
CA LYS A 11 -8.06 17.42 1.11
C LYS A 11 -7.36 17.07 2.43
N TYR A 12 -6.91 15.82 2.58
CA TYR A 12 -6.33 15.30 3.81
C TYR A 12 -4.81 15.14 3.74
N LEU A 13 -4.21 15.62 2.64
CA LEU A 13 -2.80 15.51 2.34
C LEU A 13 -2.13 16.87 2.47
N THR A 14 -0.86 16.86 2.86
CA THR A 14 -0.01 18.03 2.74
C THR A 14 0.28 18.33 1.26
N ARG A 15 0.70 19.56 0.96
CA ARG A 15 1.11 19.94 -0.41
C ARG A 15 2.21 19.01 -0.96
N ARG A 16 3.20 18.69 -0.14
CA ARG A 16 4.29 17.77 -0.50
C ARG A 16 3.77 16.38 -0.84
N GLU A 17 2.88 15.81 -0.02
CA GLU A 17 2.27 14.50 -0.29
C GLU A 17 1.46 14.52 -1.59
N ALA A 18 0.75 15.62 -1.88
CA ALA A 18 0.03 15.79 -3.13
C ALA A 18 0.97 15.82 -4.34
N GLU A 19 2.07 16.57 -4.25
CA GLU A 19 3.09 16.64 -5.29
C GLU A 19 3.78 15.29 -5.51
N ASP A 20 4.08 14.54 -4.44
CA ASP A 20 4.66 13.20 -4.52
C ASP A 20 3.74 12.23 -5.27
N ILE A 21 2.42 12.28 -5.01
CA ILE A 21 1.42 11.50 -5.75
C ILE A 21 1.44 11.85 -7.23
N LEU A 22 1.36 13.14 -7.54
CA LEU A 22 1.28 13.61 -8.92
C LEU A 22 2.55 13.24 -9.69
N ASN A 23 3.72 13.41 -9.07
CA ASN A 23 4.99 13.00 -9.62
C ASN A 23 5.08 11.49 -9.82
N ALA A 24 4.56 10.70 -8.88
CA ALA A 24 4.52 9.25 -9.02
C ALA A 24 3.66 8.81 -10.21
N VAL A 25 2.52 9.46 -10.44
CA VAL A 25 1.67 9.15 -11.58
C VAL A 25 2.27 9.67 -12.89
N LYS A 26 2.82 10.88 -12.91
CA LYS A 26 3.43 11.48 -14.10
C LYS A 26 4.61 10.68 -14.62
N HIS A 27 5.44 10.15 -13.71
CA HIS A 27 6.67 9.42 -14.05
C HIS A 27 6.53 7.91 -13.86
N ASP A 28 5.31 7.40 -13.73
CA ASP A 28 5.00 5.98 -13.60
C ASP A 28 5.82 5.26 -12.50
N LYS A 29 6.01 5.94 -11.36
CA LYS A 29 6.89 5.49 -10.28
C LYS A 29 6.32 4.29 -9.51
N TYR A 30 7.24 3.56 -8.92
CA TYR A 30 7.01 2.55 -7.89
C TYR A 30 8.10 2.66 -6.83
N TRP A 31 7.91 1.98 -5.70
CA TRP A 31 8.93 1.85 -4.67
C TRP A 31 9.06 0.41 -4.24
N LYS A 32 10.30 -0.03 -3.93
CA LYS A 32 10.53 -1.32 -3.30
C LYS A 32 10.06 -1.28 -1.86
N VAL A 33 9.44 -2.36 -1.40
CA VAL A 33 8.98 -2.47 -0.01
C VAL A 33 10.17 -2.72 0.90
N ASP A 34 11.08 -3.55 0.44
CA ASP A 34 12.29 -3.98 1.15
C ASP A 34 13.40 -4.15 0.10
N MET A 35 14.65 -3.90 0.49
CA MET A 35 15.79 -3.99 -0.41
C MET A 35 16.14 -5.45 -0.74
N GLU A 36 15.88 -6.36 0.20
CA GLU A 36 16.13 -7.79 0.06
C GLU A 36 15.00 -8.48 -0.72
N ASN A 37 13.73 -8.12 -0.43
CA ASN A 37 12.57 -8.65 -1.11
C ASN A 37 12.23 -7.85 -2.38
N LYS A 38 12.70 -8.33 -3.54
CA LYS A 38 12.46 -7.72 -4.86
C LYS A 38 11.05 -7.93 -5.41
N ASP A 39 10.26 -8.80 -4.78
CA ASP A 39 8.94 -9.22 -5.26
C ASP A 39 7.83 -8.32 -4.75
N LEU A 40 8.07 -7.57 -3.66
CA LEU A 40 7.09 -6.66 -3.09
C LEU A 40 7.39 -5.21 -3.46
N ILE A 41 6.40 -4.56 -4.07
CA ILE A 41 6.48 -3.12 -4.41
C ILE A 41 5.24 -2.37 -3.97
N PHE A 42 5.43 -1.07 -3.78
CA PHE A 42 4.37 -0.09 -3.69
C PHE A 42 4.14 0.58 -5.04
N VAL A 43 2.87 0.66 -5.44
CA VAL A 43 2.43 1.40 -6.64
C VAL A 43 1.22 2.27 -6.31
N VAL A 44 0.94 3.27 -7.13
CA VAL A 44 -0.22 4.15 -6.95
C VAL A 44 -1.37 3.65 -7.81
N ALA A 45 -2.54 3.43 -7.20
CA ALA A 45 -3.77 3.07 -7.89
C ALA A 45 -4.26 4.26 -8.76
N LEU A 46 -4.49 4.01 -10.04
CA LEU A 46 -5.00 4.98 -11.01
C LEU A 46 -6.53 4.84 -11.22
N SER A 47 -7.12 3.76 -10.73
CA SER A 47 -8.57 3.52 -10.75
C SER A 47 -9.05 2.87 -9.45
N ARG A 48 -10.38 2.77 -9.30
CA ARG A 48 -10.98 1.81 -8.37
C ARG A 48 -10.80 0.39 -8.93
N ALA A 49 -10.81 -0.60 -8.04
CA ALA A 49 -10.94 -1.99 -8.44
C ALA A 49 -12.42 -2.29 -8.69
N ARG A 50 -12.81 -2.64 -9.92
CA ARG A 50 -14.22 -2.78 -10.31
C ARG A 50 -14.51 -3.92 -11.28
N VAL A 51 -13.50 -4.38 -12.01
CA VAL A 51 -13.66 -5.46 -12.99
C VAL A 51 -13.26 -6.74 -12.30
N GLU A 52 -14.13 -7.73 -12.25
CA GLU A 52 -13.84 -9.01 -11.60
C GLU A 52 -12.66 -9.73 -12.26
N SER A 53 -11.93 -10.50 -11.46
CA SER A 53 -10.87 -11.41 -11.89
C SER A 53 -11.00 -12.73 -11.12
N ARG A 54 -10.22 -13.74 -11.53
CA ARG A 54 -10.18 -15.04 -10.84
C ARG A 54 -9.84 -14.93 -9.35
N ARG A 55 -9.01 -13.95 -8.97
CA ARG A 55 -8.49 -13.78 -7.59
C ARG A 55 -9.07 -12.56 -6.85
N GLY A 56 -9.94 -11.78 -7.50
CA GLY A 56 -10.52 -10.58 -6.90
C GLY A 56 -11.00 -9.58 -7.96
N MET A 57 -10.37 -8.41 -8.04
CA MET A 57 -10.77 -7.36 -8.98
C MET A 57 -9.58 -6.62 -9.60
N TYR A 58 -9.63 -6.27 -10.88
CA TYR A 58 -8.61 -5.47 -11.54
C TYR A 58 -8.68 -3.98 -11.18
N ALA A 59 -7.50 -3.39 -10.99
CA ALA A 59 -7.28 -1.95 -10.93
C ALA A 59 -6.15 -1.52 -11.90
N LYS A 60 -6.21 -0.28 -12.38
CA LYS A 60 -5.07 0.37 -13.03
C LYS A 60 -4.12 0.89 -11.97
N ALA A 61 -2.82 0.80 -12.20
CA ALA A 61 -1.80 1.27 -11.28
C ALA A 61 -0.57 1.81 -12.02
N THR A 62 0.23 2.63 -11.35
CA THR A 62 1.56 3.03 -11.85
C THR A 62 2.47 1.82 -11.97
N TYR A 63 3.48 1.92 -12.83
CA TYR A 63 4.52 0.95 -13.15
C TYR A 63 4.00 -0.35 -13.78
N VAL A 64 3.11 -1.06 -13.10
CA VAL A 64 2.55 -2.35 -13.53
C VAL A 64 1.40 -2.21 -14.53
N LYS A 65 0.90 -0.99 -14.78
CA LYS A 65 -0.26 -0.63 -15.63
C LYS A 65 -1.60 -1.21 -15.17
N ARG A 66 -1.67 -2.51 -14.92
CA ARG A 66 -2.84 -3.25 -14.46
C ARG A 66 -2.42 -4.31 -13.44
N VAL A 67 -3.20 -4.43 -12.37
CA VAL A 67 -2.93 -5.38 -11.28
C VAL A 67 -4.25 -5.98 -10.80
N GLU A 68 -4.24 -7.25 -10.42
CA GLU A 68 -5.35 -7.84 -9.68
C GLU A 68 -5.28 -7.39 -8.23
N VAL A 69 -6.41 -7.14 -7.59
CA VAL A 69 -6.50 -6.78 -6.17
C VAL A 69 -7.28 -7.88 -5.49
N VAL A 70 -6.74 -8.47 -4.42
CA VAL A 70 -7.43 -9.53 -3.66
C VAL A 70 -8.79 -9.03 -3.17
N LYS A 71 -9.77 -9.93 -3.13
CA LYS A 71 -11.19 -9.60 -2.89
C LYS A 71 -11.39 -8.76 -1.61
N GLU A 72 -10.66 -9.10 -0.56
CA GLU A 72 -10.70 -8.47 0.77
C GLU A 72 -10.19 -7.03 0.73
N ALA A 73 -9.17 -6.77 -0.11
CA ALA A 73 -8.52 -5.48 -0.27
C ALA A 73 -9.24 -4.58 -1.30
N ALA A 74 -9.97 -5.19 -2.24
CA ALA A 74 -10.53 -4.52 -3.40
C ALA A 74 -11.52 -3.39 -3.04
N ARG A 75 -12.32 -3.56 -1.97
CA ARG A 75 -13.23 -2.50 -1.46
C ARG A 75 -12.52 -1.23 -1.00
N PHE A 76 -11.25 -1.35 -0.63
CA PHE A 76 -10.42 -0.22 -0.18
C PHE A 76 -9.67 0.45 -1.34
N CYS A 77 -9.54 -0.23 -2.48
CA CYS A 77 -8.86 0.27 -3.66
C CYS A 77 -9.63 1.45 -4.28
N ARG A 78 -9.07 2.65 -4.11
CA ARG A 78 -9.57 3.89 -4.71
C ARG A 78 -8.44 4.56 -5.47
N LYS A 79 -8.78 5.36 -6.48
CA LYS A 79 -7.81 6.20 -7.19
C LYS A 79 -6.97 6.98 -6.18
N TRP A 80 -5.68 7.03 -6.42
CA TRP A 80 -4.64 7.63 -5.59
C TRP A 80 -4.37 6.91 -4.26
N ARG A 81 -4.84 5.69 -4.03
CA ARG A 81 -4.33 4.86 -2.93
C ARG A 81 -3.01 4.21 -3.32
N VAL A 82 -2.25 3.78 -2.32
CA VAL A 82 -1.06 2.97 -2.54
C VAL A 82 -1.47 1.50 -2.48
N LEU A 83 -0.97 0.68 -3.39
CA LEU A 83 -1.16 -0.77 -3.41
C LEU A 83 0.18 -1.41 -3.04
N LEU A 84 0.14 -2.41 -2.16
CA LEU A 84 1.24 -3.33 -1.93
C LEU A 84 1.05 -4.53 -2.84
N VAL A 85 1.97 -4.72 -3.79
CA VAL A 85 1.85 -5.66 -4.90
C VAL A 85 2.94 -6.72 -4.80
N ASP A 86 2.51 -7.98 -4.80
CA ASP A 86 3.34 -9.13 -5.18
C ASP A 86 3.50 -9.12 -6.71
N ARG A 87 4.73 -8.84 -7.15
CA ARG A 87 5.10 -8.75 -8.57
C ARG A 87 5.09 -10.10 -9.26
N ARG A 88 5.41 -11.19 -8.56
CA ARG A 88 5.43 -12.53 -9.18
C ARG A 88 4.02 -12.92 -9.61
N ARG A 89 3.05 -12.59 -8.77
CA ARG A 89 1.63 -12.91 -9.00
C ARG A 89 0.86 -11.80 -9.70
N MET A 90 1.46 -10.62 -9.85
CA MET A 90 0.79 -9.38 -10.28
C MET A 90 -0.48 -9.11 -9.47
N LEU A 91 -0.35 -9.24 -8.15
CA LEU A 91 -1.45 -9.25 -7.19
C LEU A 91 -1.22 -8.21 -6.08
N ALA A 92 -2.11 -7.23 -5.97
CA ALA A 92 -2.18 -6.31 -4.86
C ALA A 92 -2.83 -7.01 -3.66
N VAL A 93 -2.01 -7.31 -2.66
CA VAL A 93 -2.40 -8.04 -1.45
C VAL A 93 -2.88 -7.12 -0.33
N SER A 94 -2.54 -5.83 -0.39
CA SER A 94 -3.05 -4.83 0.56
C SER A 94 -3.16 -3.45 -0.07
N VAL A 95 -4.06 -2.64 0.49
CA VAL A 95 -4.23 -1.22 0.12
C VAL A 95 -3.79 -0.33 1.28
N LEU A 96 -2.97 0.67 1.00
CA LEU A 96 -2.44 1.59 1.98
C LEU A 96 -2.96 3.01 1.80
N THR A 97 -3.11 3.71 2.92
CA THR A 97 -3.19 5.17 2.93
C THR A 97 -1.80 5.78 2.73
N TRP A 98 -1.72 6.97 2.14
CA TRP A 98 -0.46 7.73 2.03
C TRP A 98 0.24 7.94 3.36
N LYS A 99 -0.50 8.29 4.41
CA LYS A 99 0.08 8.46 5.76
C LYS A 99 0.71 7.17 6.29
N ALA A 100 0.15 6.01 5.98
CA ALA A 100 0.74 4.73 6.34
C ALA A 100 1.99 4.44 5.50
N PHE A 101 1.89 4.60 4.18
CA PHE A 101 3.01 4.45 3.25
C PHE A 101 4.21 5.32 3.65
N ASN A 102 4.01 6.62 3.89
CA ASN A 102 5.06 7.54 4.31
C ASN A 102 5.71 7.10 5.63
N LYS A 103 4.90 6.63 6.59
CA LYS A 103 5.42 6.13 7.87
C LYS A 103 6.20 4.83 7.71
N ILE A 104 5.81 3.96 6.78
CA ILE A 104 6.56 2.73 6.45
C ILE A 104 7.94 3.09 5.89
N PHE A 105 7.99 3.99 4.91
CA PHE A 105 9.25 4.45 4.33
C PHE A 105 10.14 5.14 5.35
N SER A 106 9.60 6.11 6.11
CA SER A 106 10.41 6.91 7.01
C SER A 106 10.98 6.13 8.19
N LYS A 107 10.33 5.04 8.59
CA LYS A 107 10.76 4.19 9.72
C LYS A 107 11.43 2.88 9.29
N GLY A 108 11.62 2.65 7.99
CA GLY A 108 12.21 1.40 7.51
C GLY A 108 11.40 0.15 7.87
N ILE A 109 10.06 0.24 7.88
CA ILE A 109 9.16 -0.88 8.28
C ILE A 109 8.97 -1.89 7.13
N GLY A 110 9.66 -1.70 6.00
CA GLY A 110 9.66 -2.60 4.84
C GLY A 110 9.81 -4.08 5.20
N PRO A 111 10.87 -4.47 5.94
CA PRO A 111 11.11 -5.87 6.32
C PRO A 111 9.97 -6.49 7.12
N LEU A 112 9.29 -5.73 8.00
CA LEU A 112 8.12 -6.23 8.72
C LEU A 112 6.98 -6.59 7.75
N LEU A 113 6.74 -5.76 6.73
CA LEU A 113 5.72 -6.07 5.73
C LEU A 113 6.10 -7.28 4.89
N SER A 114 7.39 -7.42 4.53
CA SER A 114 7.92 -8.62 3.87
C SER A 114 7.69 -9.87 4.73
N PHE A 115 8.01 -9.80 6.02
CA PHE A 115 7.78 -10.89 6.97
C PHE A 115 6.30 -11.27 7.05
N MET A 116 5.43 -10.28 7.25
CA MET A 116 3.98 -10.51 7.33
C MET A 116 3.39 -11.06 6.02
N PHE A 117 3.92 -10.66 4.87
CA PHE A 117 3.53 -11.20 3.58
C PHE A 117 3.88 -12.69 3.47
N SER A 118 5.10 -13.07 3.85
CA SER A 118 5.56 -14.46 3.79
C SER A 118 4.78 -15.41 4.71
N HIS A 119 4.12 -14.88 5.75
CA HIS A 119 3.30 -15.65 6.69
C HIS A 119 1.78 -15.50 6.45
N ASP A 120 1.37 -14.84 5.36
CA ASP A 120 -0.04 -14.62 4.99
C ASP A 120 -0.89 -13.91 6.08
N VAL A 121 -0.26 -13.01 6.84
CA VAL A 121 -0.92 -12.24 7.92
C VAL A 121 -1.07 -10.75 7.60
N LEU A 122 -0.86 -10.35 6.34
CA LEU A 122 -1.02 -8.96 5.94
C LEU A 122 -2.50 -8.53 5.99
N PRO A 123 -2.83 -7.42 6.66
CA PRO A 123 -4.20 -6.91 6.64
C PRO A 123 -4.53 -6.36 5.24
N PRO A 124 -5.78 -6.51 4.76
CA PRO A 124 -6.19 -6.06 3.43
C PRO A 124 -6.17 -4.52 3.27
N TYR A 125 -6.13 -3.79 4.39
CA TYR A 125 -6.06 -2.33 4.40
C TYR A 125 -5.20 -1.81 5.55
N ILE A 126 -4.19 -0.99 5.21
CA ILE A 126 -3.25 -0.41 6.16
C ILE A 126 -3.43 1.12 6.19
N ASN A 127 -4.02 1.60 7.27
CA ASN A 127 -4.00 3.01 7.63
C ASN A 127 -3.02 3.25 8.79
N LYS A 128 -2.87 4.51 9.23
CA LYS A 128 -1.95 4.87 10.34
C LYS A 128 -2.24 4.09 11.62
N TYR A 129 -3.51 3.80 11.92
CA TYR A 129 -3.93 3.08 13.13
C TYR A 129 -3.57 1.60 13.06
N VAL A 130 -3.92 0.94 11.96
CA VAL A 130 -3.58 -0.48 11.70
C VAL A 130 -2.06 -0.67 11.77
N LEU A 131 -1.30 0.23 11.12
CA LEU A 131 0.17 0.18 11.17
C LEU A 131 0.72 0.32 12.59
N SER A 132 0.17 1.23 13.40
CA SER A 132 0.60 1.37 14.80
C SER A 132 0.29 0.11 15.62
N LYS A 133 -0.84 -0.57 15.37
CA LYS A 133 -1.13 -1.87 15.99
C LYS A 133 -0.11 -2.93 15.58
N MET A 134 0.15 -3.07 14.27
CA MET A 134 1.13 -4.03 13.75
C MET A 134 2.50 -3.86 14.42
N LEU A 135 2.97 -2.62 14.56
CA LEU A 135 4.24 -2.32 15.23
C LEU A 135 4.22 -2.68 16.72
N LYS A 136 3.09 -2.46 17.41
CA LYS A 136 2.97 -2.83 18.83
C LYS A 136 3.06 -4.34 19.01
N TYR A 137 2.34 -5.12 18.18
CA TYR A 137 2.39 -6.57 18.24
C TYR A 137 3.78 -7.12 17.93
N TYR A 138 4.41 -6.64 16.84
CA TYR A 138 5.75 -7.08 16.46
C TYR A 138 6.80 -6.81 17.54
N ASN A 139 6.77 -5.63 18.17
CA ASN A 139 7.69 -5.32 19.26
C ASN A 139 7.45 -6.20 20.50
N LEU A 140 6.21 -6.61 20.76
CA LEU A 140 5.88 -7.51 21.88
C LEU A 140 6.41 -8.93 21.64
N GLU A 141 6.32 -9.43 20.41
CA GLU A 141 6.86 -10.75 20.04
C GLU A 141 8.40 -10.77 20.11
N GLN A 142 9.07 -9.73 19.61
CA GLN A 142 10.54 -9.62 19.66
C GLN A 142 11.09 -9.57 21.10
N VAL A 143 10.36 -8.94 22.03
CA VAL A 143 10.73 -8.89 23.45
C VAL A 143 10.54 -10.26 24.12
N GLN A 144 9.58 -11.07 23.68
CA GLN A 144 9.34 -12.41 24.23
C GLN A 144 10.27 -13.48 23.66
N SER A 145 10.82 -13.29 22.45
CA SER A 145 11.74 -14.22 21.79
C SER A 145 13.23 -13.98 22.12
N SER A 146 13.56 -12.97 22.93
CA SER A 146 14.94 -12.78 23.40
C SER A 146 15.23 -13.73 24.57
N PRO A 147 16.21 -14.67 24.45
CA PRO A 147 16.61 -15.48 25.59
C PRO A 147 17.22 -14.56 26.67
N LYS A 148 16.87 -14.84 27.93
CA LYS A 148 17.53 -14.22 29.09
C LYS A 148 18.98 -14.69 29.20
#